data_AF-A0A1F6P9W8-F1
#
_entry.id   AF-A0A1F6P9W8-F1
#
_cell.length_a   1.000
_cell.length_b   1.000
_cell.length_c   1.000
_cell.angle_alpha   90.00
_cell.angle_beta   90.00
_cell.angle_gamma   90.00
#
_symmetry.space_group_name_H-M   'P 1'
#
loop_
_entity.id
_entity.type
_entity.pdbx_description
1 polymer ?
#
loop_
_entity_poly.entity_id
_entity_poly.type
_entity_poly.pdbx_seq_one_letter_code
_entity_poly.pdbx_strand_id
1 'polypeptide(L)'
;MQDSNLQEKPKEVIRVSVSEAAKLFGVNSQTIRRAIAAKEVIYIVVAGRYKLNFESLVKWSQLHTTVKNKLENKGIGQFVGNWKIKNALYSPSSKIVTNKEPIDKKESTQENTAQASPQNPL
;
A
#
# COMPACT_ATOMS: atom_id res chain seq x y z
N MET A 1 30.83 -13.87 -20.13
CA MET A 1 29.87 -13.71 -19.03
C MET A 1 30.19 -12.38 -18.40
N GLN A 2 29.47 -11.33 -18.77
CA GLN A 2 29.67 -9.97 -18.27
C GLN A 2 28.51 -9.63 -17.35
N ASP A 3 28.79 -9.45 -16.07
CA ASP A 3 27.82 -9.00 -15.08
C ASP A 3 27.52 -7.51 -15.25
N SER A 4 26.24 -7.19 -15.23
CA SER A 4 25.64 -5.88 -15.43
C SER A 4 26.05 -4.88 -14.35
N ASN A 5 26.67 -3.78 -14.78
CA ASN A 5 26.90 -2.58 -13.97
C ASN A 5 25.58 -1.82 -13.77
N LEU A 6 24.91 -2.04 -12.63
CA LEU A 6 23.82 -1.16 -12.17
C LEU A 6 24.45 0.12 -11.60
N GLN A 7 24.44 1.20 -12.36
CA GLN A 7 24.71 2.53 -11.83
C GLN A 7 23.56 2.92 -10.89
N GLU A 8 23.76 2.74 -9.57
CA GLU A 8 22.92 3.36 -8.55
C GLU A 8 23.08 4.87 -8.64
N LYS A 9 22.13 5.53 -9.32
CA LYS A 9 22.04 7.00 -9.30
C LYS A 9 21.96 7.44 -7.83
N PRO A 10 22.79 8.40 -7.39
CA PRO A 10 22.73 8.89 -6.01
C PRO A 10 21.33 9.44 -5.78
N LYS A 11 20.59 8.81 -4.87
CA LYS A 11 19.24 9.23 -4.50
C LYS A 11 19.34 10.63 -3.91
N GLU A 12 18.85 11.64 -4.63
CA GLU A 12 18.84 13.03 -4.15
C GLU A 12 18.07 13.09 -2.83
N VAL A 13 18.78 13.29 -1.72
CA VAL A 13 18.19 13.32 -0.38
C VAL A 13 17.74 14.74 -0.08
N ILE A 14 16.43 14.97 -0.16
CA ILE A 14 15.81 16.23 0.25
C ILE A 14 15.84 16.33 1.77
N ARG A 15 16.51 17.37 2.29
CA ARG A 15 16.61 17.64 3.73
C ARG A 15 15.88 18.92 4.07
N VAL A 16 15.05 18.86 5.11
CA VAL A 16 14.22 19.98 5.57
C VAL A 16 14.46 20.29 7.04
N SER A 17 14.27 21.53 7.44
CA SER A 17 14.26 21.93 8.85
C SER A 17 12.94 21.53 9.52
N VAL A 18 12.93 21.56 10.86
CA VAL A 18 11.72 21.28 11.67
C VAL A 18 10.56 22.21 11.30
N SER A 19 10.85 23.51 11.10
CA SER A 19 9.82 24.51 10.79
C SER A 19 9.27 24.37 9.38
N GLU A 20 10.12 24.03 8.41
CA GLU A 20 9.67 23.73 7.05
C GLU A 20 8.80 22.47 7.03
N ALA A 21 9.23 21.41 7.71
CA ALA A 21 8.43 20.20 7.87
C ALA A 21 7.07 20.50 8.52
N ALA A 22 7.02 21.30 9.58
CA ALA A 22 5.77 21.68 10.22
C ALA A 22 4.78 22.34 9.24
N LYS A 23 5.27 23.27 8.41
CA LYS A 23 4.46 23.95 7.39
C LYS A 23 4.02 23.01 6.27
N LEU A 24 4.94 22.18 5.76
CA LEU A 24 4.64 21.23 4.68
C LEU A 24 3.58 20.20 5.11
N PHE A 25 3.67 19.70 6.33
CA PHE A 25 2.76 18.65 6.82
C PHE A 25 1.50 19.22 7.51
N GLY A 26 1.35 20.54 7.62
CA GLY A 26 0.20 21.15 8.30
C GLY A 26 0.12 20.81 9.80
N VAL A 27 1.26 20.55 10.43
CA VAL A 27 1.36 20.13 11.84
C VAL A 27 2.12 21.16 12.67
N ASN A 28 1.94 21.13 14.00
CA ASN A 28 2.74 21.94 14.90
C ASN A 28 4.20 21.42 14.91
N SER A 29 5.18 22.32 14.96
CA SER A 29 6.60 22.01 15.17
C SER A 29 6.85 21.11 16.38
N GLN A 30 6.01 21.19 17.41
CA GLN A 30 6.09 20.29 18.57
C GLN A 30 5.82 18.83 18.20
N THR A 31 4.92 18.57 17.25
CA THR A 31 4.63 17.21 16.77
C THR A 31 5.87 16.60 16.10
N ILE A 32 6.58 17.38 15.28
CA ILE A 32 7.82 16.94 14.64
C ILE A 32 8.92 16.70 15.68
N ARG A 33 9.04 17.57 16.70
CA ARG A 33 9.98 17.35 17.81
C ARG A 33 9.68 16.09 18.61
N ARG A 34 8.40 15.77 18.83
CA ARG A 34 7.99 14.50 19.47
C ARG A 34 8.37 13.29 18.62
N ALA A 35 8.21 13.37 17.30
CA ALA A 35 8.62 12.31 16.39
C ALA A 35 10.14 12.09 16.39
N ILE A 36 10.93 13.18 16.49
CA ILE A 36 12.39 13.11 16.70
C ILE A 36 12.72 12.40 18.02
N ALA A 37 12.07 12.80 19.12
CA ALA A 37 12.30 12.21 20.44
C ALA A 37 11.91 10.71 20.49
N ALA A 38 10.83 10.34 19.80
CA ALA A 38 10.37 8.97 19.64
C ALA A 38 11.20 8.15 18.64
N LYS A 39 12.22 8.75 18.00
CA LYS A 39 13.10 8.11 16.99
C LYS A 39 12.36 7.55 15.77
N GLU A 40 11.20 8.10 15.43
CA GLU A 40 10.40 7.67 14.28
C GLU A 40 10.88 8.30 12.97
N VAL A 41 11.69 9.36 13.05
CA VAL A 41 12.16 10.13 11.89
C VAL A 41 13.69 10.20 11.87
N ILE A 42 14.26 9.96 10.70
CA ILE A 42 15.70 10.06 10.45
C ILE A 42 16.10 11.53 10.31
N TYR A 43 17.12 11.95 11.06
CA TYR A 43 17.65 13.31 11.02
C TYR A 43 19.17 13.33 11.14
N ILE A 44 19.76 14.45 10.73
CA ILE A 44 21.16 14.81 10.95
C ILE A 44 21.18 16.18 11.61
N VAL A 45 22.13 16.43 12.51
CA VAL A 45 22.35 17.74 13.11
C VAL A 45 23.49 18.44 12.38
N VAL A 46 23.23 19.62 11.83
CA VAL A 46 24.24 20.46 11.16
C VAL A 46 24.25 21.83 11.84
N ALA A 47 25.40 22.24 12.37
CA ALA A 47 25.58 23.51 13.09
C ALA A 47 24.50 23.76 14.18
N GLY A 48 24.20 22.73 14.97
CA GLY A 48 23.19 22.81 16.04
C GLY A 48 21.73 22.88 15.55
N ARG A 49 21.47 22.69 14.25
CA ARG A 49 20.11 22.66 13.69
C ARG A 49 19.79 21.30 13.08
N TYR A 50 18.59 20.81 13.38
CA TYR A 50 18.08 19.55 12.83
C TYR A 50 17.76 19.70 11.35
N LYS A 51 18.26 18.74 10.56
CA LYS A 51 17.94 18.50 9.16
C LYS A 51 17.31 17.12 9.05
N LEU A 52 16.01 17.09 8.77
CA LEU A 52 15.21 15.88 8.68
C LEU A 52 15.20 15.36 7.25
N ASN A 53 15.19 14.04 7.09
CA ASN A 53 14.99 13.41 5.79
C ASN A 53 13.50 13.49 5.42
N PHE A 54 13.20 14.10 4.27
CA PHE A 54 11.82 14.24 3.78
C PHE A 54 11.14 12.88 3.55
N GLU A 55 11.87 11.88 3.03
CA GLU A 55 11.31 10.53 2.83
C GLU A 55 10.84 9.92 4.16
N SER A 56 11.66 10.08 5.21
CA SER A 56 11.32 9.58 6.54
C SER A 56 10.08 10.26 7.11
N LEU A 57 9.93 11.57 6.89
CA LEU A 57 8.76 12.34 7.30
C LEU A 57 7.49 11.89 6.57
N VAL A 58 7.57 11.65 5.25
CA VAL A 58 6.42 11.16 4.48
C VAL A 58 5.98 9.78 4.98
N LYS A 59 6.92 8.85 5.18
CA LYS A 59 6.61 7.52 5.75
C LYS A 59 5.96 7.64 7.13
N TRP A 60 6.53 8.47 8.00
CA TRP A 60 5.98 8.75 9.32
C TRP A 60 4.55 9.32 9.26
N SER A 61 4.29 10.28 8.37
CA SER A 61 2.97 10.90 8.24
C SER A 61 1.88 9.92 7.81
N GLN A 62 2.25 8.89 7.05
CA GLN A 62 1.31 7.86 6.59
C GLN A 62 1.00 6.83 7.68
N LEU A 63 1.93 6.56 8.60
CA LEU A 63 1.72 5.66 9.74
C LEU A 63 0.73 6.23 10.74
N HIS A 64 0.76 7.54 10.95
CA HIS A 64 -0.07 8.22 11.94
C HIS A 64 -1.32 8.83 11.28
N THR A 65 -2.48 8.22 11.49
CA THR A 65 -3.77 8.66 10.91
C THR A 65 -4.07 10.14 11.17
N THR A 66 -3.79 10.64 12.37
CA THR A 66 -4.02 12.05 12.72
C THR A 66 -3.09 13.01 11.98
N VAL A 67 -1.85 12.59 11.71
CA VAL A 67 -0.88 13.38 10.94
C VAL A 67 -1.22 13.32 9.47
N LYS A 68 -1.58 12.14 8.94
CA LYS A 68 -2.09 11.96 7.58
C LYS A 68 -3.25 12.91 7.30
N ASN A 69 -4.27 12.92 8.16
CA ASN A 69 -5.43 13.79 7.99
C ASN A 69 -5.04 15.28 8.01
N LYS A 70 -4.06 15.67 8.83
CA LYS A 70 -3.56 17.06 8.85
C LYS A 70 -2.77 17.40 7.59
N LEU A 71 -1.95 16.47 7.09
CA LEU A 71 -1.21 16.65 5.84
C LEU A 71 -2.16 16.80 4.65
N GLU A 72 -3.23 16.01 4.60
CA GLU A 72 -4.23 16.06 3.53
C GLU A 72 -5.06 17.35 3.57
N ASN A 73 -5.48 17.80 4.75
CA ASN A 73 -6.39 18.94 4.88
C ASN A 73 -5.70 20.31 5.08
N LYS A 74 -4.50 20.34 5.66
CA LYS A 74 -3.79 21.57 6.07
C LYS A 74 -2.36 21.67 5.57
N GLY A 75 -1.83 20.60 4.99
CA GLY A 75 -0.47 20.52 4.48
C GLY A 75 -0.43 20.49 2.96
N ILE A 76 0.72 20.08 2.42
CA ILE A 76 0.93 19.91 0.97
C ILE A 76 0.02 18.86 0.35
N GLY A 77 -0.58 17.98 1.16
CA GLY A 77 -1.56 17.00 0.68
C GLY A 77 -2.78 17.64 0.03
N GLN A 78 -3.12 18.89 0.38
CA GLN A 78 -4.21 19.63 -0.27
C GLN A 78 -3.90 19.98 -1.75
N PHE A 79 -2.62 20.05 -2.10
CA PHE A 79 -2.15 20.38 -3.44
C PHE A 79 -1.74 19.15 -4.24
N VAL A 80 -1.70 17.97 -3.62
CA VAL A 80 -1.32 16.71 -4.25
C VAL A 80 -2.57 15.91 -4.54
N GLY A 81 -2.96 15.83 -5.82
CA GLY A 81 -4.18 15.13 -6.23
C GLY A 81 -4.17 13.64 -5.84
N ASN A 82 -3.06 12.95 -6.07
CA ASN A 82 -2.85 11.59 -5.59
C ASN A 82 -1.38 11.40 -5.19
N TRP A 83 -1.14 10.94 -3.97
CA TRP A 83 0.16 10.40 -3.61
C TRP A 83 0.41 9.16 -4.47
N LYS A 84 1.64 8.94 -4.96
CA LYS A 84 2.01 7.68 -5.63
C LYS A 84 1.99 6.54 -4.60
N ILE A 85 0.79 6.07 -4.26
CA ILE A 85 0.54 4.99 -3.32
C ILE A 85 1.04 3.70 -3.98
N LYS A 86 2.15 3.15 -3.50
CA LYS A 86 2.70 1.89 -3.99
C LYS A 86 2.09 0.65 -3.32
N ASN A 87 1.14 0.82 -2.40
CA ASN A 87 0.43 -0.30 -1.80
C ASN A 87 -0.74 -0.73 -2.69
N ALA A 88 -0.48 -1.74 -3.52
CA ALA A 88 -1.49 -2.51 -4.24
C ALA A 88 -2.30 -3.43 -3.30
N LEU A 89 -2.73 -2.95 -2.12
CA LEU A 89 -3.64 -3.76 -1.29
C LEU A 89 -5.01 -3.92 -1.96
N TYR A 90 -5.35 -3.01 -2.88
CA TYR A 90 -6.59 -3.01 -3.66
C TYR A 90 -6.34 -2.87 -5.17
N SER A 91 -5.32 -3.53 -5.72
CA SER A 91 -5.33 -3.76 -7.17
C SER A 91 -6.10 -5.06 -7.41
N PRO A 92 -7.34 -5.02 -7.95
CA PRO A 92 -8.01 -6.24 -8.39
C PRO A 92 -7.20 -6.80 -9.55
N SER A 93 -6.21 -7.65 -9.24
CA SER A 93 -5.59 -8.49 -10.26
C SER A 93 -6.67 -9.48 -10.73
N SER A 94 -6.85 -9.66 -12.04
CA SER A 94 -7.93 -10.49 -12.60
C SER A 94 -7.88 -11.96 -12.19
N LYS A 95 -6.86 -12.37 -11.44
CA LYS A 95 -6.68 -13.70 -10.84
C LYS A 95 -7.70 -14.02 -9.72
N ILE A 96 -8.37 -13.02 -9.16
CA ILE A 96 -9.34 -13.21 -8.06
C ILE A 96 -10.73 -13.64 -8.59
N VAL A 97 -11.04 -13.39 -9.87
CA VAL A 97 -12.36 -13.65 -10.46
C VAL A 97 -12.55 -15.11 -10.90
N THR A 98 -11.47 -15.87 -11.09
CA THR A 98 -11.55 -17.21 -11.74
C THR A 98 -11.92 -18.37 -10.79
N ASN A 99 -12.20 -18.13 -9.50
CA ASN A 99 -12.41 -19.26 -8.58
C ASN A 99 -13.69 -19.17 -7.75
N LYS A 100 -14.84 -19.09 -8.42
CA LYS A 100 -16.14 -19.54 -7.90
C LYS A 100 -17.04 -19.99 -9.05
N GLU A 101 -16.80 -21.19 -9.56
CA GLU A 101 -17.86 -21.96 -10.22
C GLU A 101 -18.47 -22.91 -9.18
N PRO A 102 -19.76 -22.80 -8.85
CA PRO A 102 -20.46 -23.80 -8.04
C PRO A 102 -20.77 -25.01 -8.93
N ILE A 103 -20.17 -26.17 -8.63
CA ILE A 103 -20.48 -27.40 -9.36
C ILE A 103 -21.90 -27.87 -9.00
N ASP A 104 -22.67 -27.99 -10.06
CA ASP A 104 -24.10 -28.19 -10.20
C ASP A 104 -24.73 -29.42 -9.53
N LYS A 105 -26.01 -29.22 -9.19
CA LYS A 105 -27.04 -30.26 -9.02
C LYS A 105 -27.09 -31.15 -10.25
N LYS A 106 -27.02 -32.48 -10.08
CA LYS A 106 -27.43 -33.44 -11.11
C LYS A 106 -28.83 -33.94 -10.81
N GLU A 107 -29.80 -33.33 -11.47
CA GLU A 107 -31.15 -33.83 -11.63
C GLU A 107 -31.12 -34.85 -12.78
N SER A 108 -31.51 -36.09 -12.49
CA SER A 108 -31.52 -37.20 -13.43
C SER A 108 -32.96 -37.49 -13.86
N THR A 109 -33.29 -37.20 -15.12
CA THR A 109 -34.47 -37.76 -15.80
C THR A 109 -34.13 -38.10 -17.25
N GLN A 110 -34.00 -39.41 -17.50
CA GLN A 110 -34.55 -40.26 -18.59
C GLN A 110 -34.40 -39.76 -20.06
N GLU A 111 -34.16 -40.55 -21.11
CA GLU A 111 -34.51 -41.92 -21.53
C GLU A 111 -33.39 -42.38 -22.53
N ASN A 112 -33.16 -43.64 -22.94
CA ASN A 112 -34.09 -44.48 -23.69
C ASN A 112 -33.46 -45.85 -24.06
N THR A 113 -34.35 -46.85 -24.19
CA THR A 113 -34.33 -48.05 -25.07
C THR A 113 -33.23 -49.14 -25.00
N ALA A 114 -33.60 -50.33 -24.48
CA ALA A 114 -34.11 -51.49 -25.24
C ALA A 114 -33.51 -52.88 -24.88
N GLN A 115 -34.39 -53.89 -24.99
CA GLN A 115 -34.18 -55.35 -25.16
C GLN A 115 -34.04 -56.17 -23.85
N ALA A 116 -35.13 -56.83 -23.42
CA ALA A 116 -35.55 -58.22 -23.74
C ALA A 116 -34.71 -59.25 -22.95
N SER A 117 -35.23 -60.20 -22.16
CA SER A 117 -36.42 -61.04 -22.26
C SER A 117 -36.73 -61.70 -20.90
N PRO A 118 -37.89 -62.36 -20.73
CA PRO A 118 -38.43 -62.80 -19.44
C PRO A 118 -38.03 -64.24 -19.09
N GLN A 119 -38.01 -64.59 -17.80
CA GLN A 119 -38.56 -65.86 -17.29
C GLN A 119 -38.48 -65.99 -15.74
N ASN A 120 -39.67 -66.10 -15.16
CA ASN A 120 -40.06 -66.70 -13.87
C ASN A 120 -39.82 -68.24 -13.88
N PRO A 121 -40.21 -69.03 -12.86
CA PRO A 121 -40.00 -68.96 -11.41
C PRO A 121 -39.62 -70.35 -10.81
N LEU A 122 -39.41 -70.46 -9.49
CA LEU A 122 -40.03 -71.44 -8.56
C LEU A 122 -39.56 -71.20 -7.12
#